data_AF-A0A401ZX65-F1
#
_entry.id   AF-A0A401ZX65-F1
#
_cell.length_a   1.000
_cell.length_b   1.000
_cell.length_c   1.000
_cell.angle_alpha   90.00
_cell.angle_beta   90.00
_cell.angle_gamma   90.00
#
_symmetry.space_group_name_H-M   'P 1'
#
loop_
_entity.id
_entity.type
_entity.pdbx_description
1 polymer ?
#
loop_
_entity_poly.entity_id
_entity_poly.type
_entity_poly.pdbx_seq_one_letter_code
_entity_poly.pdbx_strand_id
1 'polypeptide(L)'
;MRCFCMKTSLLAACMLLLAIQIIAYSLPVASMSVKAAEIQPQSGPEGQGEGQKIVVSLSKQWLYAYQGEKEVFTTAVMTGRPELPTPLGLYHILLKQHPTTFTSPWPEGSPNWYPPTYINYAMEFRPGGFFLHDTTWHSIYGPGTNTWHTDPEFGLQTGSHGCIGMPLDAAARLYQWAPLGTPVVVEP
;
A
#
# COMPACT_ATOMS: atom_id res chain seq x y z
N MET A 1 -42.45 42.31 -48.08
CA MET A 1 -41.95 42.15 -49.46
C MET A 1 -41.22 40.82 -49.54
N ARG A 2 -41.82 39.84 -50.25
CA ARG A 2 -41.26 39.11 -51.41
C ARG A 2 -40.00 38.28 -51.08
N CYS A 3 -40.14 36.96 -50.87
CA CYS A 3 -40.17 35.88 -51.89
C CYS A 3 -38.83 35.61 -52.59
N PHE A 4 -38.30 34.40 -52.44
CA PHE A 4 -37.84 33.43 -53.48
C PHE A 4 -37.28 32.21 -52.71
N CYS A 5 -37.94 31.04 -52.61
CA CYS A 5 -38.33 30.04 -53.61
C CYS A 5 -37.15 29.27 -54.24
N MET A 6 -36.97 27.99 -53.88
CA MET A 6 -36.84 26.87 -54.83
C MET A 6 -37.02 25.51 -54.08
N LYS A 7 -38.17 24.85 -54.22
CA LYS A 7 -38.44 23.62 -55.03
C LYS A 7 -37.92 22.31 -54.40
N THR A 8 -38.77 21.47 -53.77
CA THR A 8 -39.71 20.45 -54.31
C THR A 8 -39.05 19.21 -54.92
N SER A 9 -39.29 18.03 -54.33
CA SER A 9 -39.79 16.81 -55.02
C SER A 9 -39.94 15.69 -53.97
N LEU A 10 -41.16 15.33 -53.56
CA LEU A 10 -42.01 14.26 -54.12
C LEU A 10 -41.35 12.87 -54.14
N LEU A 11 -42.00 11.93 -53.44
CA LEU A 11 -42.29 10.50 -53.75
C LEU A 11 -42.35 9.73 -52.42
N ALA A 12 -43.52 9.53 -51.81
CA ALA A 12 -44.60 8.61 -52.16
C ALA A 12 -44.23 7.12 -52.00
N ALA A 13 -45.04 6.47 -51.16
CA ALA A 13 -45.38 5.04 -51.13
C ALA A 13 -44.27 4.06 -50.71
N CYS A 14 -44.52 3.27 -49.67
CA CYS A 14 -45.20 1.99 -49.86
C CYS A 14 -45.36 1.31 -48.48
N MET A 15 -46.62 1.10 -48.06
CA MET A 15 -46.95 0.04 -47.12
C MET A 15 -46.48 -1.28 -47.75
N LEU A 16 -45.61 -2.03 -47.09
CA LEU A 16 -45.56 -3.46 -47.29
C LEU A 16 -45.30 -4.15 -45.95
N LEU A 17 -46.32 -4.88 -45.53
CA LEU A 17 -46.24 -5.92 -44.51
C LEU A 17 -45.04 -6.82 -44.77
N LEU A 18 -44.20 -7.04 -43.76
CA LEU A 18 -43.49 -8.32 -43.69
C LEU A 18 -43.37 -8.78 -42.25
N ALA A 19 -43.85 -10.01 -42.08
CA ALA A 19 -43.89 -10.78 -40.86
C ALA A 19 -42.53 -10.83 -40.17
N ILE A 20 -42.58 -10.70 -38.84
CA ILE A 20 -41.48 -10.99 -37.94
C ILE A 20 -41.18 -12.50 -38.06
N GLN A 21 -40.22 -12.87 -38.90
CA GLN A 21 -39.58 -14.18 -38.81
C GLN A 21 -38.55 -14.11 -37.69
N ILE A 22 -38.93 -14.71 -36.55
CA ILE A 22 -38.04 -15.04 -35.45
C ILE A 22 -37.07 -16.11 -35.97
N ILE A 23 -35.97 -15.68 -36.57
CA ILE A 23 -34.82 -16.56 -36.77
C ILE A 23 -34.07 -16.53 -35.45
N ALA A 24 -34.27 -17.58 -34.66
CA ALA A 24 -33.45 -17.88 -33.50
C ALA A 24 -32.02 -18.16 -33.99
N TYR A 25 -31.20 -17.12 -34.07
CA TYR A 25 -29.76 -17.26 -34.22
C TYR A 25 -29.21 -17.75 -32.89
N SER A 26 -29.20 -19.08 -32.73
CA SER A 26 -28.41 -19.76 -31.71
C SER A 26 -26.93 -19.54 -32.02
N LEU A 27 -26.36 -18.47 -31.49
CA LEU A 27 -24.92 -18.31 -31.44
C LEU A 27 -24.35 -19.37 -30.48
N PRO A 28 -23.32 -20.13 -30.86
CA PRO A 28 -22.66 -21.00 -29.91
C PRO A 28 -21.96 -20.12 -28.88
N VAL A 29 -22.43 -20.15 -27.63
CA VAL A 29 -21.66 -19.63 -26.51
C VAL A 29 -20.46 -20.56 -26.36
N ALA A 30 -19.32 -20.17 -26.93
CA ALA A 30 -18.07 -20.85 -26.69
C ALA A 30 -17.81 -20.81 -25.18
N SER A 31 -17.82 -21.98 -24.53
CA SER A 31 -17.41 -22.10 -23.14
C SER A 31 -15.91 -21.80 -23.04
N MET A 32 -15.56 -20.56 -22.68
CA MET A 32 -14.19 -20.25 -22.32
C MET A 32 -13.97 -20.84 -20.92
N SER A 33 -13.28 -21.98 -20.86
CA SER A 33 -12.73 -22.47 -19.60
C SER A 33 -11.67 -21.47 -19.14
N VAL A 34 -12.05 -20.58 -18.23
CA VAL A 34 -11.07 -19.82 -17.45
C VAL A 34 -10.42 -20.84 -16.51
N LYS A 35 -9.23 -21.29 -16.89
CA LYS A 35 -8.38 -22.02 -15.96
C LYS A 35 -7.95 -21.01 -14.89
N ALA A 36 -8.26 -21.31 -13.63
CA ALA A 36 -7.80 -20.50 -12.51
C ALA A 36 -6.27 -20.38 -12.64
N ALA A 37 -5.80 -19.18 -12.95
CA ALA A 37 -4.38 -18.89 -12.87
C ALA A 37 -4.01 -19.00 -11.38
N GLU A 38 -3.23 -20.02 -11.06
CA GLU A 38 -2.55 -20.12 -9.80
C GLU A 38 -1.78 -18.82 -9.59
N ILE A 39 -2.11 -18.07 -8.52
CA ILE A 39 -1.36 -16.88 -8.14
C ILE A 39 0.01 -17.39 -7.71
N GLN A 40 0.96 -17.40 -8.64
CA GLN A 40 2.35 -17.60 -8.29
C GLN A 40 2.81 -16.34 -7.53
N PRO A 41 3.45 -16.49 -6.36
CA PRO A 41 4.09 -15.36 -5.70
C PRO A 41 5.07 -14.75 -6.70
N GLN A 42 4.89 -13.47 -7.03
CA GLN A 42 5.86 -12.73 -7.83
C GLN A 42 7.13 -12.64 -7.00
N SER A 43 8.11 -13.50 -7.27
CA SER A 43 9.45 -13.40 -6.71
C SER A 43 10.07 -12.10 -7.21
N GLY A 44 10.46 -11.24 -6.27
CA GLY A 44 11.37 -10.14 -6.56
C GLY A 44 12.69 -10.67 -7.15
N PRO A 45 13.57 -9.78 -7.64
CA PRO A 45 14.81 -10.19 -8.30
C PRO A 45 15.59 -11.19 -7.43
N GLU A 46 15.81 -12.38 -7.97
CA GLU A 46 16.49 -13.49 -7.30
C GLU A 46 17.87 -13.06 -6.78
N GLY A 47 18.14 -13.37 -5.51
CA GLY A 47 19.50 -13.41 -4.95
C GLY A 47 19.91 -12.31 -3.97
N GLN A 48 19.03 -11.37 -3.60
CA GLN A 48 19.36 -10.32 -2.63
C GLN A 48 18.59 -10.57 -1.33
N GLY A 49 19.08 -11.52 -0.53
CA GLY A 49 18.62 -11.75 0.86
C GLY A 49 18.27 -13.18 1.23
N GLU A 50 19.07 -14.14 0.78
CA GLU A 50 18.87 -15.56 1.11
C GLU A 50 18.78 -15.76 2.63
N GLY A 51 17.57 -16.10 3.09
CA GLY A 51 17.25 -16.32 4.49
C GLY A 51 16.92 -15.08 5.33
N GLN A 52 16.95 -13.86 4.78
CA GLN A 52 16.57 -12.67 5.54
C GLN A 52 15.04 -12.58 5.67
N LYS A 53 14.54 -12.24 6.86
CA LYS A 53 13.11 -12.00 7.10
C LYS A 53 12.93 -10.99 8.22
N ILE A 54 11.99 -10.08 8.06
CA ILE A 54 11.52 -9.16 9.08
C ILE A 54 10.14 -9.62 9.54
N VAL A 55 9.93 -9.71 10.85
CA VAL A 55 8.64 -10.00 11.47
C VAL A 55 8.28 -8.85 12.39
N VAL A 56 7.07 -8.34 12.29
CA VAL A 56 6.55 -7.24 13.10
C VAL A 56 5.29 -7.73 13.78
N SER A 57 5.32 -7.82 15.11
CA SER A 57 4.14 -8.17 15.91
C SER A 57 3.47 -6.90 16.42
N LEU A 58 2.22 -6.68 16.01
CA LEU A 58 1.44 -5.52 16.42
C LEU A 58 1.06 -5.60 17.91
N SER A 59 0.73 -6.77 18.43
CA SER A 59 0.35 -6.96 19.84
C SER A 59 1.52 -6.69 20.77
N LYS A 60 2.73 -7.09 20.36
CA LYS A 60 3.95 -6.83 21.11
C LYS A 60 4.46 -5.42 20.89
N GLN A 61 4.21 -4.80 19.73
CA GLN A 61 4.92 -3.61 19.25
C GLN A 61 6.44 -3.85 19.17
N TRP A 62 6.82 -4.97 18.54
CA TRP A 62 8.22 -5.35 18.32
C TRP A 62 8.47 -5.76 16.87
N LEU A 63 9.68 -5.48 16.40
CA LEU A 63 10.24 -5.96 15.16
C LEU A 63 11.38 -6.92 15.44
N TYR A 64 11.39 -8.04 14.72
CA TYR A 64 12.40 -9.08 14.77
C TYR A 64 12.97 -9.30 13.37
N ALA A 65 14.29 -9.31 13.25
CA ALA A 65 15.01 -9.58 12.02
C ALA A 65 15.75 -10.91 12.14
N TYR A 66 15.55 -11.78 11.15
CA TYR A 66 16.06 -13.14 11.11
C TYR A 66 16.99 -13.35 9.92
N GLN A 67 18.06 -14.10 10.13
CA GLN A 67 18.91 -14.69 9.09
C GLN A 67 18.77 -16.22 9.19
N GLY A 68 18.00 -16.81 8.28
CA GLY A 68 17.50 -18.18 8.41
C GLY A 68 16.59 -18.28 9.64
N GLU A 69 16.93 -19.18 10.56
CA GLU A 69 16.20 -19.37 11.82
C GLU A 69 16.75 -18.52 12.97
N LYS A 70 17.90 -17.86 12.77
CA LYS A 70 18.57 -17.08 13.83
C LYS A 70 18.05 -15.65 13.86
N GLU A 71 17.54 -15.22 15.00
CA GLU A 71 17.31 -13.79 15.26
C GLU A 71 18.66 -13.05 15.32
N VAL A 72 18.83 -12.04 14.49
CA VAL A 72 20.07 -11.24 14.40
C VAL A 72 19.90 -9.84 14.97
N PHE A 73 18.66 -9.35 15.03
CA PHE A 73 18.33 -8.01 15.49
C PHE A 73 16.87 -7.94 15.93
N THR A 74 16.58 -7.17 16.98
CA THR A 74 15.23 -6.91 17.46
C THR A 74 15.15 -5.50 18.00
N THR A 75 13.98 -4.88 17.91
CA THR A 75 13.73 -3.53 18.44
C THR A 75 12.25 -3.33 18.77
N ALA A 76 11.98 -2.53 19.79
CA ALA A 76 10.63 -2.04 20.04
C ALA A 76 10.26 -1.05 18.92
N VAL A 77 8.99 -1.07 18.49
CA VAL A 77 8.49 -0.21 17.42
C VAL A 77 7.25 0.55 17.85
N MET A 78 6.87 1.54 17.04
CA MET A 78 5.58 2.20 17.10
C MET A 78 4.88 2.00 15.75
N THR A 79 3.71 1.38 15.78
CA THR A 79 2.92 1.07 14.57
C THR A 79 1.74 2.02 14.40
N GLY A 80 0.95 1.81 13.35
CA GLY A 80 -0.22 2.61 13.03
C GLY A 80 -1.27 2.64 14.13
N ARG A 81 -1.88 3.80 14.33
CA ARG A 81 -3.00 3.98 15.27
C ARG A 81 -4.27 3.24 14.82
N PRO A 82 -5.24 2.98 15.70
CA PRO A 82 -6.45 2.21 15.35
C PRO A 82 -7.21 2.76 14.14
N GLU A 83 -7.21 4.08 13.93
CA GLU A 83 -7.88 4.74 12.81
C GLU A 83 -7.10 4.63 11.49
N LEU A 84 -5.78 4.41 11.57
CA LEU A 84 -4.86 4.28 10.43
C LEU A 84 -3.86 3.13 10.70
N PRO A 85 -4.36 1.88 10.78
CA PRO A 85 -3.59 0.76 11.30
C PRO A 85 -2.50 0.32 10.32
N THR A 86 -1.42 -0.23 10.86
CA THR A 86 -0.48 -1.00 10.03
C THR A 86 -1.16 -2.28 9.56
N PRO A 87 -1.28 -2.52 8.24
CA PRO A 87 -2.03 -3.67 7.74
C PRO A 87 -1.26 -4.97 7.95
N LEU A 88 -1.94 -5.98 8.48
CA LEU A 88 -1.41 -7.36 8.56
C LEU A 88 -1.09 -7.90 7.17
N GLY A 89 -0.15 -8.84 7.08
CA GLY A 89 0.13 -9.56 5.85
C GLY A 89 1.60 -9.89 5.62
N LEU A 90 1.84 -10.53 4.48
CA LEU A 90 3.17 -10.79 3.95
C LEU A 90 3.48 -9.77 2.85
N TYR A 91 4.60 -9.08 3.03
CA TYR A 91 5.09 -8.02 2.18
C TYR A 91 6.58 -8.21 1.89
N HIS A 92 7.17 -7.28 1.15
CA HIS A 92 8.61 -7.27 0.85
C HIS A 92 9.11 -5.83 0.81
N ILE A 93 10.38 -5.59 1.11
CA ILE A 93 10.98 -4.26 0.91
C ILE A 93 10.99 -3.92 -0.59
N LEU A 94 10.24 -2.89 -0.98
CA LEU A 94 10.02 -2.45 -2.36
C LEU A 94 10.99 -1.33 -2.75
N LEU A 95 11.26 -0.43 -1.82
CA LEU A 95 12.04 0.79 -2.04
C LEU A 95 12.86 1.10 -0.79
N LYS A 96 14.03 1.68 -0.99
CA LYS A 96 14.90 2.20 0.08
C LYS A 96 15.33 3.61 -0.25
N GLN A 97 15.19 4.53 0.69
CA GLN A 97 15.58 5.93 0.55
C GLN A 97 16.37 6.40 1.78
N HIS A 98 17.44 7.15 1.55
CA HIS A 98 18.24 7.82 2.57
C HIS A 98 19.05 8.97 1.94
N PRO A 99 19.01 10.19 2.51
CA PRO A 99 17.92 10.72 3.33
C PRO A 99 16.65 10.95 2.47
N THR A 100 15.49 11.13 3.10
CA THR A 100 14.25 11.48 2.39
C THR A 100 13.37 12.40 3.23
N THR A 101 12.30 12.92 2.64
CA THR A 101 11.28 13.71 3.34
C THR A 101 9.91 13.19 2.97
N PHE A 102 9.13 12.81 3.98
CA PHE A 102 7.74 12.42 3.79
C PHE A 102 6.85 13.64 3.77
N THR A 103 5.96 13.69 2.77
CA THR A 103 4.96 14.74 2.61
C THR A 103 3.58 14.14 2.80
N SER A 104 2.73 14.80 3.59
CA SER A 104 1.39 14.31 3.86
C SER A 104 0.55 14.21 2.58
N PRO A 105 -0.16 13.09 2.36
CA PRO A 105 -1.13 12.97 1.28
C PRO A 105 -2.47 13.66 1.61
N TRP A 106 -2.66 14.13 2.84
CA TRP A 106 -3.83 14.89 3.25
C TRP A 106 -3.57 16.39 3.11
N PRO A 107 -4.60 17.22 2.84
CA PRO A 107 -4.44 18.67 2.81
C PRO A 107 -4.24 19.24 4.23
N GLU A 108 -3.56 20.38 4.31
CA GLU A 108 -3.41 21.13 5.57
C GLU A 108 -4.78 21.45 6.18
N GLY A 109 -4.91 21.27 7.50
CA GLY A 109 -6.18 21.35 8.23
C GLY A 109 -6.94 20.02 8.36
N SER A 110 -6.54 18.95 7.65
CA SER A 110 -7.04 17.60 7.91
C SER A 110 -6.57 17.09 9.28
N PRO A 111 -7.39 16.31 10.03
CA PRO A 111 -6.95 15.67 11.27
C PRO A 111 -5.83 14.64 11.09
N ASN A 112 -5.54 14.23 9.84
CA ASN A 112 -4.46 13.31 9.49
C ASN A 112 -3.26 14.01 8.82
N TRP A 113 -3.32 15.35 8.68
CA TRP A 113 -2.23 16.11 8.07
C TRP A 113 -0.99 16.09 8.97
N TYR A 114 0.18 16.11 8.34
CA TYR A 114 1.45 16.29 9.02
C TYR A 114 2.39 17.15 8.16
N PRO A 115 3.27 17.97 8.76
CA PRO A 115 4.21 18.79 7.99
C PRO A 115 5.27 17.91 7.30
N PRO A 116 5.97 18.43 6.27
CA PRO A 116 7.11 17.73 5.69
C PRO A 116 8.06 17.21 6.78
N THR A 117 8.24 15.89 6.82
CA THR A 117 8.95 15.20 7.90
C THR A 117 10.22 14.58 7.37
N TYR A 118 11.37 15.03 7.86
CA TYR A 118 12.67 14.48 7.47
C TYR A 118 12.86 13.09 8.05
N ILE A 119 13.29 12.15 7.20
CA ILE A 119 13.53 10.75 7.55
C ILE A 119 14.97 10.40 7.17
N ASN A 120 15.70 9.76 8.09
CA ASN A 120 17.04 9.31 7.78
C ASN A 120 16.99 8.07 6.89
N TYR A 121 16.36 6.99 7.36
CA TYR A 121 16.33 5.70 6.68
C TYR A 121 14.87 5.27 6.48
N ALA A 122 14.43 5.17 5.23
CA ALA A 122 13.09 4.75 4.87
C ALA A 122 13.11 3.50 4.00
N MET A 123 12.33 2.49 4.37
CA MET A 123 12.14 1.28 3.57
C MET A 123 10.65 1.01 3.34
N GLU A 124 10.17 1.21 2.11
CA GLU A 124 8.76 0.95 1.78
C GLU A 124 8.56 -0.56 1.72
N PHE A 125 7.62 -1.10 2.48
CA PHE A 125 7.30 -2.54 2.44
C PHE A 125 5.98 -2.82 1.74
N ARG A 126 5.09 -1.83 1.63
CA ARG A 126 3.79 -1.97 0.96
C ARG A 126 3.48 -0.70 0.16
N PRO A 127 2.97 -0.82 -1.09
CA PRO A 127 2.61 0.34 -1.88
C PRO A 127 1.57 1.20 -1.17
N GLY A 128 1.62 2.50 -1.44
CA GLY A 128 0.74 3.48 -0.81
C GLY A 128 1.34 4.15 0.42
N GLY A 129 2.66 4.10 0.57
CA GLY A 129 3.39 4.89 1.55
C GLY A 129 3.53 4.23 2.93
N PHE A 130 3.63 2.90 2.98
CA PHE A 130 3.86 2.17 4.23
C PHE A 130 5.34 1.84 4.37
N PHE A 131 6.00 2.52 5.31
CA PHE A 131 7.43 2.45 5.50
C PHE A 131 7.81 1.87 6.87
N LEU A 132 8.94 1.16 6.89
CA LEU A 132 9.78 0.97 8.07
C LEU A 132 10.77 2.15 8.11
N HIS A 133 10.77 2.95 9.17
CA HIS A 133 11.66 4.12 9.22
C HIS A 133 11.97 4.61 10.64
N ASP A 134 13.00 5.46 10.76
CA ASP A 134 13.29 6.17 12.01
C ASP A 134 12.23 7.23 12.32
N THR A 135 11.91 7.39 13.60
CA THR A 135 11.03 8.45 14.10
C THR A 135 11.75 9.26 15.17
N THR A 136 12.66 10.16 14.76
CA THR A 136 13.47 10.97 15.69
C THR A 136 12.66 11.97 16.52
N TRP A 137 11.35 12.07 16.27
CA TRP A 137 10.35 12.82 17.06
C TRP A 137 9.57 11.92 18.02
N HIS A 138 10.08 10.72 18.30
CA HIS A 138 9.63 9.82 19.37
C HIS A 138 10.84 9.29 20.15
N SER A 139 10.71 9.25 21.47
CA SER A 139 11.72 8.74 22.42
C SER A 139 11.31 7.39 23.03
N ILE A 140 10.03 7.02 22.99
CA ILE A 140 9.53 5.75 23.51
C ILE A 140 8.84 4.90 22.44
N TYR A 141 8.98 3.58 22.57
CA TYR A 141 8.51 2.56 21.64
C TYR A 141 8.00 1.35 22.42
N GLY A 142 7.22 0.48 21.78
CA GLY A 142 6.69 -0.73 22.41
C GLY A 142 5.21 -0.63 22.78
N PRO A 143 4.70 -1.56 23.60
CA PRO A 143 3.27 -1.70 23.88
C PRO A 143 2.60 -0.39 24.28
N GLY A 144 1.49 -0.04 23.62
CA GLY A 144 0.71 1.18 23.88
C GLY A 144 1.11 2.39 23.06
N THR A 145 2.29 2.39 22.42
CA THR A 145 2.74 3.53 21.60
C THR A 145 1.98 3.67 20.28
N ASN A 146 1.28 2.62 19.84
CA ASN A 146 0.33 2.68 18.72
C ASN A 146 -1.01 3.34 19.09
N THR A 147 -1.16 3.87 20.30
CA THR A 147 -2.34 4.63 20.73
C THR A 147 -1.90 5.95 21.37
N TRP A 148 -2.83 6.80 21.79
CA TRP A 148 -2.49 8.01 22.53
C TRP A 148 -1.66 7.70 23.77
N HIS A 149 -0.48 8.31 23.88
CA HIS A 149 0.47 8.09 24.97
C HIS A 149 1.27 9.36 25.24
N THR A 150 1.86 9.45 26.43
CA THR A 150 2.77 10.54 26.77
C THR A 150 4.20 10.10 26.51
N ASP A 151 4.83 10.71 25.52
CA ASP A 151 6.26 10.67 25.29
C ASP A 151 6.97 11.63 26.27
N PRO A 152 8.01 11.19 27.00
CA PRO A 152 8.68 12.03 27.99
C PRO A 152 9.47 13.21 27.38
N GLU A 153 9.84 13.12 26.11
CA GLU A 153 10.59 14.16 25.40
C GLU A 153 9.67 15.03 24.54
N PHE A 154 8.68 14.42 23.88
CA PHE A 154 7.85 15.08 22.88
C PHE A 154 6.40 15.37 23.33
N GLY A 155 6.02 14.93 24.53
CA GLY A 155 4.68 15.17 25.08
C GLY A 155 3.62 14.20 24.55
N LEU A 156 2.39 14.67 24.37
CA LEU A 156 1.28 13.80 23.93
C LEU A 156 1.47 13.37 22.47
N GLN A 157 1.65 12.08 22.25
CA GLN A 157 1.87 11.45 20.95
C GLN A 157 0.84 10.33 20.71
N THR A 158 0.80 9.80 19.49
CA THR A 158 -0.02 8.64 19.12
C THR A 158 0.69 7.78 18.08
N GLY A 159 0.10 6.63 17.76
CA GLY A 159 0.59 5.74 16.71
C GLY A 159 0.67 6.43 15.35
N SER A 160 1.44 5.82 14.44
CA SER A 160 1.67 6.37 13.11
C SER A 160 0.41 6.34 12.22
N HIS A 161 0.56 6.79 10.98
CA HIS A 161 -0.46 6.64 9.92
C HIS A 161 -0.37 5.30 9.16
N GLY A 162 0.21 4.27 9.77
CA GLY A 162 0.37 2.93 9.21
C GLY A 162 1.82 2.49 9.04
N CYS A 163 2.76 3.43 9.04
CA CYS A 163 4.20 3.15 9.08
C CYS A 163 4.62 2.44 10.36
N ILE A 164 5.81 1.84 10.34
CA ILE A 164 6.42 1.20 11.49
C ILE A 164 7.65 2.05 11.86
N GLY A 165 7.48 2.87 12.89
CA GLY A 165 8.51 3.74 13.44
C GLY A 165 9.41 3.00 14.41
N MET A 166 10.70 3.33 14.41
CA MET A 166 11.71 2.76 15.31
C MET A 166 12.80 3.78 15.68
N PRO A 167 13.62 3.50 16.70
CA PRO A 167 14.79 4.32 17.00
C PRO A 167 15.74 4.48 15.80
N LEU A 168 16.48 5.59 15.74
CA LEU A 168 17.35 5.92 14.61
C LEU A 168 18.44 4.86 14.34
N ASP A 169 19.08 4.36 15.40
CA ASP A 169 20.11 3.33 15.31
C ASP A 169 19.54 1.99 14.82
N ALA A 170 18.34 1.65 15.29
CA ALA A 170 17.56 0.50 14.83
C ALA A 170 17.23 0.59 13.34
N ALA A 171 16.72 1.75 12.88
CA ALA A 171 16.42 1.98 11.47
C ALA A 171 17.66 1.92 10.60
N ALA A 172 18.77 2.55 11.02
CA ALA A 172 20.04 2.51 10.31
C ALA A 172 20.56 1.08 10.16
N ARG A 173 20.53 0.30 11.25
CA ARG A 173 20.98 -1.10 11.24
C ARG A 173 20.11 -1.96 10.34
N LEU A 174 18.79 -1.84 10.45
CA LEU A 174 17.85 -2.60 9.62
C LEU A 174 17.99 -2.22 8.15
N TYR A 175 18.15 -0.93 7.84
CA TYR A 175 18.38 -0.44 6.49
C TYR A 175 19.67 -0.97 5.88
N GLN A 176 20.77 -1.04 6.63
CA GLN A 176 22.02 -1.62 6.10
C GLN A 176 21.89 -3.13 5.87
N TRP A 177 21.19 -3.82 6.77
CA TRP A 177 21.06 -5.27 6.71
C TRP A 177 20.07 -5.75 5.64
N ALA A 178 18.89 -5.13 5.50
CA ALA A 178 17.81 -5.62 4.64
C ALA A 178 17.95 -5.14 3.17
N PRO A 179 18.26 -6.00 2.19
CA PRO A 179 18.16 -5.67 0.77
C PRO A 179 16.72 -5.51 0.29
N LEU A 180 16.55 -4.96 -0.92
CA LEU A 180 15.28 -4.99 -1.63
C LEU A 180 14.81 -6.44 -1.81
N GLY A 181 13.52 -6.68 -1.66
CA GLY A 181 12.94 -8.02 -1.71
C GLY A 181 12.94 -8.75 -0.36
N THR A 182 13.56 -8.21 0.70
CA THR A 182 13.50 -8.82 2.05
C THR A 182 12.04 -8.98 2.49
N PRO A 183 11.56 -10.20 2.81
CA PRO A 183 10.21 -10.43 3.33
C PRO A 183 9.94 -9.66 4.62
N VAL A 184 8.76 -9.05 4.70
CA VAL A 184 8.23 -8.37 5.89
C VAL A 184 6.89 -9.01 6.23
N VAL A 185 6.83 -9.70 7.37
CA VAL A 185 5.60 -10.28 7.92
C VAL A 185 5.06 -9.35 8.99
N VAL A 186 3.84 -8.85 8.81
CA VAL A 186 3.12 -8.11 9.84
C VAL A 186 2.06 -9.03 10.42
N GLU A 187 2.23 -9.39 11.69
CA GLU A 187 1.38 -10.32 12.43
C GLU A 187 0.71 -9.63 13.63
N PRO A 188 -0.37 -10.23 14.16
CA PRO A 188 -1.14 -9.65 15.25
C PRO A 188 -0.37 -9.26 16.51
#